data_AF-A0A1I4SJ42-F1
#
_entry.id   AF-A0A1I4SJ42-F1
#
_cell.length_a   1.000
_cell.length_b   1.000
_cell.length_c   1.000
_cell.angle_alpha   90.00
_cell.angle_beta   90.00
_cell.angle_gamma   90.00
#
_symmetry.space_group_name_H-M   'P 1'
#
loop_
_entity.id
_entity.type
_entity.pdbx_description
1 polymer ?
#
loop_
_entity_poly.entity_id
_entity_poly.type
_entity_poly.pdbx_seq_one_letter_code
_entity_poly.pdbx_strand_id
1 'polypeptide(L)'
;MAKEKLSRSRELASKVIFAALQILSEKGGQAPGKEVILEVEKRVNLDDWAKAIYEKSGYVRWQSMLHFYSIDCIKAGYLVKKKGVWYLTPEGENALKLGEIDLLNAATSAYKKWKNENQPSEVIKGQDVTEEGQQGQEATIQEVEQLAIEGLKKHIQQKIPTSFRTWLLLCSVGWDITRLSSHPKGKMVELM
;
A
#
# COMPACT_ATOMS: atom_id res chain seq x y z
N MET A 1 -9.69 11.71 -34.36
CA MET A 1 -10.27 10.80 -33.35
C MET A 1 -10.66 11.66 -32.16
N ALA A 2 -11.96 11.74 -31.84
CA ALA A 2 -12.42 12.55 -30.72
C ALA A 2 -11.87 11.95 -29.44
N LYS A 3 -11.02 12.69 -28.72
CA LYS A 3 -10.54 12.33 -27.39
C LYS A 3 -11.78 12.38 -26.49
N GLU A 4 -12.40 11.22 -26.24
CA GLU A 4 -13.54 11.15 -25.32
C GLU A 4 -13.14 11.85 -24.02
N LYS A 5 -13.96 12.80 -23.60
CA LYS A 5 -13.70 13.60 -22.41
C LYS A 5 -13.86 12.64 -21.22
N LEU A 6 -12.74 12.19 -20.68
CA LEU A 6 -12.71 11.28 -19.53
C LEU A 6 -13.48 11.91 -18.36
N SER A 7 -14.19 11.08 -17.60
CA SER A 7 -14.81 11.52 -16.36
C SER A 7 -13.74 12.09 -15.42
N ARG A 8 -14.04 13.19 -14.73
CA ARG A 8 -13.12 13.85 -13.78
C ARG A 8 -12.53 12.86 -12.76
N SER A 9 -13.31 11.88 -12.33
CA SER A 9 -12.86 10.80 -11.45
C SER A 9 -11.79 9.91 -12.09
N ARG A 10 -11.99 9.55 -13.37
CA ARG A 10 -11.07 8.68 -14.11
C ARG A 10 -9.76 9.39 -14.43
N GLU A 11 -9.81 10.69 -14.71
CA GLU A 11 -8.61 11.53 -14.88
C GLU A 11 -7.82 11.67 -13.57
N LEU A 12 -8.50 11.84 -12.43
CA LEU A 12 -7.83 11.87 -11.13
C LEU A 12 -7.18 10.51 -10.82
N ALA A 13 -7.91 9.42 -11.04
CA ALA A 13 -7.41 8.07 -10.84
C ALA A 13 -6.17 7.76 -11.69
N SER A 14 -6.18 8.12 -12.98
CA SER A 14 -5.04 7.87 -13.86
C SER A 14 -3.79 8.60 -13.39
N LYS A 15 -3.92 9.88 -13.00
CA LYS A 15 -2.81 10.69 -12.47
C LYS A 15 -2.24 10.11 -11.18
N VAL A 16 -3.12 9.75 -10.25
CA VAL A 16 -2.76 9.27 -8.91
C VAL A 16 -2.07 7.90 -8.98
N ILE A 17 -2.58 6.97 -9.80
CA ILE A 17 -1.97 5.65 -9.98
C ILE A 17 -0.65 5.74 -10.73
N PHE A 18 -0.59 6.54 -11.79
CA PHE A 18 0.65 6.74 -12.55
C PHE A 18 1.74 7.34 -11.66
N ALA A 19 1.42 8.38 -10.89
CA ALA A 19 2.35 8.97 -9.92
C ALA A 19 2.83 7.94 -8.89
N ALA A 20 1.93 7.10 -8.36
CA ALA A 20 2.29 6.06 -7.40
C ALA A 20 3.29 5.05 -7.98
N LEU A 21 3.07 4.57 -9.20
CA LEU A 21 3.97 3.63 -9.87
C LEU A 21 5.30 4.29 -10.24
N GLN A 22 5.30 5.56 -10.64
CA GLN A 22 6.51 6.31 -10.92
C GLN A 22 7.37 6.49 -9.65
N ILE A 23 6.75 6.82 -8.51
CA ILE A 23 7.45 6.93 -7.23
C ILE A 23 8.08 5.58 -6.83
N LEU A 24 7.39 4.46 -7.08
CA LEU A 24 7.96 3.14 -6.83
C LEU A 24 9.16 2.86 -7.72
N SER A 25 9.09 3.21 -9.01
CA SER A 25 10.20 3.06 -9.95
C SER A 25 11.43 3.87 -9.51
N GLU A 26 11.23 5.13 -9.13
CA GLU A 26 12.29 6.03 -8.65
C GLU A 26 12.95 5.54 -7.35
N LYS A 27 12.20 4.85 -6.48
CA LYS A 27 12.70 4.29 -5.21
C LYS A 27 13.34 2.92 -5.34
N GLY A 28 13.59 2.43 -6.56
CA GLY A 28 14.21 1.13 -6.81
C GLY A 28 13.24 -0.04 -6.76
N GLY A 29 11.97 0.19 -7.08
CA GLY A 29 10.96 -0.85 -7.28
C GLY A 29 10.21 -1.29 -6.02
N GLN A 30 10.52 -0.74 -4.84
CA GLN A 30 9.80 -1.07 -3.60
C GLN A 30 9.73 0.11 -2.63
N ALA A 31 8.57 0.33 -2.01
CA ALA A 31 8.43 1.32 -0.95
C ALA A 31 7.27 0.99 0.01
N PRO A 32 7.31 1.47 1.27
CA PRO A 32 6.17 1.40 2.17
C PRO A 32 4.96 2.13 1.57
N GLY A 33 3.78 1.51 1.58
CA GLY A 33 2.56 2.09 0.98
C GLY A 33 2.21 3.46 1.56
N LYS A 34 2.41 3.67 2.87
CA LYS A 34 2.23 4.97 3.53
C LYS A 34 3.13 6.05 2.93
N GLU A 35 4.38 5.70 2.63
CA GLU A 35 5.34 6.63 2.04
C GLU A 35 4.98 6.95 0.59
N VAL A 36 4.51 5.97 -0.17
CA VAL A 36 3.99 6.19 -1.53
C VAL A 36 2.83 7.18 -1.51
N ILE A 37 1.86 6.98 -0.60
CA ILE A 37 0.70 7.88 -0.46
C ILE A 37 1.12 9.32 -0.17
N LEU A 38 2.05 9.52 0.78
CA LEU A 38 2.56 10.85 1.13
C LEU A 38 3.30 11.52 -0.03
N GLU A 39 4.09 10.77 -0.80
CA GLU A 39 4.80 11.32 -1.95
C GLU A 39 3.87 11.62 -3.12
N VAL A 40 2.81 10.81 -3.32
CA VAL A 40 1.76 11.09 -4.33
C VAL A 40 1.05 12.40 -4.01
N GLU A 41 0.74 12.67 -2.75
CA GLU A 41 0.09 13.91 -2.32
C GLU A 41 0.93 15.16 -2.64
N LYS A 42 2.26 15.05 -2.51
CA LYS A 42 3.19 16.15 -2.84
C LYS A 42 3.36 16.34 -4.35
N ARG A 43 3.28 15.26 -5.12
CA ARG A 43 3.61 15.26 -6.56
C ARG A 43 2.42 15.61 -7.45
N VAL A 44 1.22 15.13 -7.09
CA VAL A 44 0.02 15.35 -7.90
C VAL A 44 -0.62 16.68 -7.50
N ASN A 45 -0.92 17.52 -8.48
CA ASN A 45 -1.69 18.73 -8.23
C ASN A 45 -3.15 18.36 -7.95
N LEU A 46 -3.50 18.29 -6.66
CA LEU A 46 -4.81 17.91 -6.16
C LEU A 46 -5.68 19.16 -5.96
N ASP A 47 -6.71 19.31 -6.80
CA ASP A 47 -7.74 20.35 -6.65
C ASP A 47 -8.54 20.18 -5.35
N ASP A 48 -9.27 21.23 -4.93
CA ASP A 48 -10.19 21.18 -3.78
C ASP A 48 -11.22 20.05 -3.88
N TRP A 49 -11.68 19.74 -5.09
CA TRP A 49 -12.56 18.60 -5.32
C TRP A 49 -11.86 17.25 -5.05
N ALA A 50 -10.58 17.11 -5.40
CA ALA A 50 -9.82 15.89 -5.14
C ALA A 50 -9.47 15.74 -3.66
N LYS A 51 -9.31 16.87 -2.95
CA LYS A 51 -9.07 16.96 -1.50
C LYS A 51 -10.34 16.92 -0.65
N ALA A 52 -11.51 16.87 -1.25
CA ALA A 52 -12.76 16.75 -0.52
C ALA A 52 -12.80 15.44 0.27
N ILE A 53 -13.25 15.54 1.52
CA ILE A 53 -13.39 14.40 2.44
C ILE A 53 -14.79 13.81 2.28
N TYR A 54 -14.87 12.48 2.23
CA TYR A 54 -16.15 11.78 2.29
C TYR A 54 -16.67 11.76 3.73
N GLU A 55 -17.82 12.40 3.99
CA GLU A 55 -18.39 12.52 5.34
C GLU A 55 -18.66 11.17 6.03
N LYS A 56 -18.95 10.12 5.26
CA LYS A 56 -19.24 8.78 5.81
C LYS A 56 -18.01 8.00 6.24
N SER A 57 -16.86 8.22 5.59
CA SER A 57 -15.68 7.37 5.77
C SER A 57 -14.46 8.14 6.29
N GLY A 58 -14.48 9.47 6.23
CA GLY A 58 -13.36 10.33 6.62
C GLY A 58 -12.20 10.33 5.62
N TYR A 59 -12.28 9.58 4.52
CA TYR A 59 -11.23 9.53 3.51
C TYR A 59 -11.27 10.74 2.59
N VAL A 60 -10.08 11.16 2.17
CA VAL A 60 -9.92 12.12 1.08
C VAL A 60 -10.20 11.41 -0.24
N ARG A 61 -10.94 12.06 -1.14
CA ARG A 61 -11.40 11.46 -2.40
C ARG A 61 -10.28 10.81 -3.22
N TRP A 62 -9.14 11.47 -3.38
CA TRP A 62 -8.01 10.93 -4.12
C TRP A 62 -7.40 9.67 -3.45
N GLN A 63 -7.41 9.59 -2.11
CA GLN A 63 -6.93 8.42 -1.38
C GLN A 63 -7.84 7.23 -1.65
N SER A 64 -9.16 7.42 -1.58
CA SER A 64 -10.12 6.36 -1.91
C SER A 64 -9.92 5.86 -3.34
N MET A 65 -9.68 6.75 -4.31
CA MET A 65 -9.37 6.34 -5.69
C MET A 65 -8.06 5.57 -5.80
N LEU A 66 -7.00 6.02 -5.12
CA LEU A 66 -5.72 5.31 -5.12
C LEU A 66 -5.89 3.89 -4.55
N HIS A 67 -6.56 3.75 -3.42
CA HIS A 67 -6.81 2.44 -2.80
C HIS A 67 -7.63 1.54 -3.72
N PHE A 68 -8.68 2.07 -4.34
CA PHE A 68 -9.53 1.33 -5.26
C PHE A 68 -8.77 0.82 -6.49
N TYR A 69 -8.14 1.72 -7.26
CA TYR A 69 -7.45 1.36 -8.50
C TYR A 69 -6.11 0.65 -8.28
N SER A 70 -5.56 0.71 -7.07
CA SER A 70 -4.41 -0.13 -6.74
C SER A 70 -4.75 -1.63 -6.73
N ILE A 71 -6.03 -2.00 -6.57
CA ILE A 71 -6.49 -3.39 -6.72
C ILE A 71 -6.42 -3.81 -8.18
N ASP A 72 -6.87 -2.96 -9.11
CA ASP A 72 -6.71 -3.19 -10.56
C ASP A 72 -5.25 -3.46 -10.89
N CYS A 73 -4.33 -2.65 -10.36
CA CYS A 73 -2.90 -2.83 -10.57
C CYS A 73 -2.36 -4.15 -10.00
N ILE A 74 -2.94 -4.65 -8.89
CA ILE A 74 -2.56 -5.95 -8.32
C ILE A 74 -3.05 -7.09 -9.22
N LYS A 75 -4.32 -7.06 -9.65
CA LYS A 75 -4.87 -8.10 -10.51
C LYS A 75 -4.25 -8.07 -11.91
N ALA A 76 -3.82 -6.90 -12.38
CA ALA A 76 -3.08 -6.72 -13.62
C ALA A 76 -1.63 -7.21 -13.56
N GLY A 77 -1.11 -7.56 -12.38
CA GLY A 77 0.28 -7.98 -12.20
C GLY A 77 1.28 -6.84 -12.08
N TYR A 78 0.85 -5.56 -12.14
CA TYR A 78 1.74 -4.39 -12.09
C TYR A 78 2.27 -4.08 -10.69
N LEU A 79 1.47 -4.39 -9.67
CA LEU A 79 1.74 -4.04 -8.28
C LEU A 79 1.58 -5.28 -7.38
N VAL A 80 2.51 -5.48 -6.46
CA VAL A 80 2.38 -6.51 -5.43
C VAL A 80 2.41 -5.82 -4.07
N LYS A 81 1.37 -6.04 -3.25
CA LYS A 81 1.34 -5.54 -1.86
C LYS A 81 1.64 -6.69 -0.91
N LYS A 82 2.72 -6.58 -0.13
CA LYS A 82 3.05 -7.55 0.94
C LYS A 82 3.38 -6.81 2.22
N LYS A 83 2.63 -7.11 3.29
CA LYS A 83 2.86 -6.57 4.66
C LYS A 83 3.00 -5.04 4.70
N GLY A 84 2.19 -4.32 3.92
CA GLY A 84 2.22 -2.85 3.85
C GLY A 84 3.35 -2.26 2.99
N VAL A 85 4.17 -3.09 2.34
CA VAL A 85 5.16 -2.68 1.34
C VAL A 85 4.61 -2.96 -0.05
N TRP A 86 4.76 -1.99 -0.94
CA TRP A 86 4.35 -2.05 -2.33
C TRP A 86 5.59 -2.35 -3.17
N TYR A 87 5.48 -3.33 -4.05
CA TYR A 87 6.53 -3.78 -4.96
C TYR A 87 6.04 -3.58 -6.39
N LEU A 88 6.84 -2.88 -7.18
CA LEU A 88 6.65 -2.71 -8.60
C LEU A 88 7.18 -3.96 -9.32
N THR A 89 6.40 -4.49 -10.25
CA THR A 89 6.82 -5.60 -11.09
C THR A 89 7.38 -5.10 -12.43
N PRO A 90 8.13 -5.95 -13.18
CA PRO A 90 8.59 -5.58 -14.53
C PRO A 90 7.44 -5.24 -15.49
N GLU A 91 6.27 -5.84 -15.29
CA GLU A 91 5.05 -5.53 -16.05
C GLU A 91 4.55 -4.12 -15.74
N GLY A 92 4.61 -3.70 -14.47
CA GLY A 92 4.29 -2.34 -14.04
C GLY A 92 5.25 -1.29 -14.61
N GLU A 93 6.54 -1.60 -14.72
CA GLU A 93 7.52 -0.72 -15.38
C GLU A 93 7.24 -0.53 -16.87
N ASN A 94 6.79 -1.59 -17.55
CA ASN A 94 6.36 -1.48 -18.94
C ASN A 94 5.04 -0.72 -19.06
N ALA A 95 4.13 -0.87 -18.10
CA ALA A 95 2.88 -0.14 -18.08
C ALA A 95 3.09 1.38 -17.94
N LEU A 96 4.14 1.82 -17.22
CA LEU A 96 4.51 3.24 -17.14
C LEU A 96 4.85 3.86 -18.51
N LYS A 97 5.30 3.06 -19.49
CA LYS A 97 5.61 3.54 -20.85
C LYS A 97 4.36 3.84 -21.68
N LEU A 98 3.21 3.27 -21.32
CA LEU A 98 1.93 3.48 -22.01
C LEU A 98 1.33 4.87 -21.71
N GLY A 99 1.70 5.47 -20.58
CA GLY A 99 1.17 6.75 -20.10
C GLY A 99 -0.04 6.60 -19.17
N GLU A 100 -0.48 7.71 -18.59
CA GLU A 100 -1.45 7.73 -17.47
C GLU A 100 -2.78 7.04 -17.80
N ILE A 101 -3.39 7.39 -18.93
CA ILE A 101 -4.74 6.95 -19.31
C ILE A 101 -4.72 5.48 -19.74
N ASP A 102 -3.76 5.12 -20.59
CA ASP A 102 -3.66 3.78 -21.16
C ASP A 102 -3.26 2.75 -20.10
N LEU A 103 -2.42 3.15 -19.13
CA LEU A 103 -2.12 2.32 -17.96
C LEU A 103 -3.38 1.99 -17.18
N LEU A 104 -4.21 3.00 -16.87
CA LEU A 104 -5.46 2.78 -16.13
C LEU A 104 -6.43 1.89 -16.93
N ASN A 105 -6.56 2.13 -18.24
CA ASN A 105 -7.39 1.31 -19.12
C ASN A 105 -6.92 -0.16 -19.16
N ALA A 106 -5.62 -0.38 -19.25
CA ALA A 106 -5.04 -1.72 -19.24
C ALA A 106 -5.28 -2.42 -17.90
N ALA A 107 -5.06 -1.72 -16.78
CA ALA A 107 -5.27 -2.25 -15.44
C ALA A 107 -6.75 -2.64 -15.21
N THR A 108 -7.70 -1.76 -15.55
CA THR A 108 -9.13 -2.06 -15.44
C THR A 108 -9.55 -3.21 -16.36
N SER A 109 -8.96 -3.31 -17.55
CA SER A 109 -9.25 -4.43 -18.47
C SER A 109 -8.75 -5.77 -17.93
N ALA A 110 -7.58 -5.78 -17.30
CA ALA A 110 -7.04 -6.98 -16.64
C ALA A 110 -7.90 -7.38 -15.43
N TYR A 111 -8.36 -6.42 -14.62
CA TYR A 111 -9.30 -6.69 -13.54
C TYR A 111 -10.60 -7.34 -14.05
N LYS A 112 -11.18 -6.84 -15.14
CA LYS A 112 -12.39 -7.42 -15.76
C LYS A 112 -12.16 -8.86 -16.23
N LYS A 113 -11.01 -9.15 -16.85
CA LYS A 113 -10.64 -10.51 -17.24
C LYS A 113 -10.53 -11.44 -16.04
N TRP A 114 -9.78 -11.02 -15.02
CA TRP A 114 -9.64 -11.77 -13.76
C TRP A 114 -11.01 -12.06 -13.13
N LYS A 115 -11.92 -11.08 -13.09
CA LYS A 115 -13.26 -11.25 -12.54
C LYS A 115 -14.08 -12.28 -13.32
N ASN A 116 -14.05 -12.21 -14.65
CA ASN A 116 -14.77 -13.16 -15.51
C ASN A 116 -14.25 -14.60 -15.36
N GLU A 117 -12.96 -14.77 -15.11
CA GLU A 117 -12.33 -16.08 -14.91
C GLU A 117 -12.56 -16.64 -13.49
N ASN A 118 -12.72 -15.77 -12.49
CA ASN A 118 -12.81 -16.16 -11.07
C ASN A 118 -14.24 -16.10 -10.49
N GLN A 119 -15.24 -15.63 -11.24
CA GLN A 119 -16.63 -15.75 -10.85
C GLN A 119 -17.22 -17.07 -11.37
N PRO A 120 -17.71 -17.97 -10.49
CA PRO A 120 -18.44 -19.16 -10.91
C PRO A 120 -19.67 -18.74 -11.73
N SER A 121 -19.90 -19.41 -12.85
CA SER A 121 -20.97 -19.11 -13.82
C SER A 121 -22.40 -19.33 -13.33
N GLU A 122 -22.67 -19.46 -12.04
CA GLU A 122 -24.03 -19.61 -11.50
C GLU A 122 -24.28 -18.75 -10.24
N VAL A 123 -25.45 -18.10 -10.26
CA VAL A 123 -26.18 -17.41 -9.17
C VAL A 123 -25.57 -16.05 -8.70
N ILE A 124 -26.24 -14.89 -8.66
CA ILE A 124 -27.65 -14.52 -8.50
C ILE A 124 -27.90 -13.18 -9.24
N LYS A 125 -28.85 -13.16 -10.20
CA LYS A 125 -29.57 -11.93 -10.56
C LYS A 125 -30.39 -11.50 -9.33
N GLY A 126 -29.89 -10.58 -8.51
CA GLY A 126 -30.65 -10.15 -7.33
C GLY A 126 -29.95 -9.31 -6.26
N GLN A 127 -28.66 -9.02 -6.36
CA GLN A 127 -28.04 -7.94 -5.60
C GLN A 127 -27.22 -7.11 -6.58
N ASP A 128 -27.68 -5.90 -6.87
CA ASP A 128 -26.98 -4.89 -7.65
C ASP A 128 -25.79 -4.36 -6.82
N VAL A 129 -24.81 -5.23 -6.59
CA VAL A 129 -23.50 -4.80 -6.07
C VAL A 129 -22.74 -4.32 -7.29
N THR A 130 -22.75 -3.00 -7.48
CA THR A 130 -22.03 -2.32 -8.56
C THR A 130 -20.56 -2.76 -8.56
N GLU A 131 -19.89 -2.74 -9.72
CA GLU A 131 -18.47 -3.11 -9.87
C GLU A 131 -17.58 -2.40 -8.82
N GLU A 132 -17.90 -1.13 -8.57
CA GLU A 132 -17.26 -0.29 -7.55
C GLU A 132 -17.49 -0.76 -6.10
N GLY A 133 -18.59 -1.47 -5.83
CA GLY A 133 -18.92 -1.98 -4.51
C GLY A 133 -18.03 -3.14 -4.05
N GLN A 134 -17.79 -4.13 -4.92
CA GLN A 134 -16.96 -5.30 -4.59
C GLN A 134 -15.49 -4.92 -4.37
N GLN A 135 -14.96 -4.07 -5.24
CA GLN A 135 -13.59 -3.56 -5.11
C GLN A 135 -13.44 -2.64 -3.90
N GLY A 136 -14.46 -1.83 -3.59
CA GLY A 136 -14.50 -1.02 -2.37
C GLY A 136 -14.46 -1.89 -1.10
N GLN A 137 -15.17 -3.01 -1.09
CA GLN A 137 -15.12 -3.98 0.01
C GLN A 137 -13.72 -4.62 0.14
N GLU A 138 -13.11 -5.08 -0.96
CA GLU A 138 -11.75 -5.65 -0.94
C GLU A 138 -10.71 -4.62 -0.48
N ALA A 139 -10.85 -3.36 -0.90
CA ALA A 139 -10.00 -2.26 -0.43
C ALA A 139 -10.12 -2.06 1.09
N THR A 140 -11.36 -2.06 1.59
CA THR A 140 -11.65 -1.94 3.03
C THR A 140 -11.04 -3.09 3.82
N ILE A 141 -11.16 -4.33 3.32
CA ILE A 141 -10.60 -5.52 3.98
C ILE A 141 -9.07 -5.43 4.05
N GLN A 142 -8.39 -5.12 2.93
CA GLN A 142 -6.93 -4.98 2.90
C GLN A 142 -6.42 -3.93 3.89
N GLU A 143 -7.18 -2.86 4.10
CA GLU A 143 -6.82 -1.80 5.03
C GLU A 143 -7.00 -2.23 6.49
N VAL A 144 -8.12 -2.86 6.83
CA VAL A 144 -8.35 -3.42 8.17
C VAL A 144 -7.26 -4.45 8.52
N GLU A 145 -6.87 -5.29 7.58
CA GLU A 145 -5.74 -6.21 7.76
C GLU A 145 -4.43 -5.47 8.05
N GLN A 146 -4.13 -4.41 7.29
CA GLN A 146 -2.91 -3.61 7.52
C GLN A 146 -2.91 -2.95 8.89
N LEU A 147 -4.04 -2.39 9.32
CA LEU A 147 -4.20 -1.78 10.65
C LEU A 147 -4.07 -2.83 11.76
N ALA A 148 -4.66 -4.01 11.59
CA ALA A 148 -4.55 -5.10 12.55
C ALA A 148 -3.09 -5.58 12.68
N ILE A 149 -2.39 -5.79 11.56
CA ILE A 149 -0.98 -6.18 11.54
C ILE A 149 -0.11 -5.12 12.21
N GLU A 150 -0.35 -3.84 11.95
CA GLU A 150 0.38 -2.74 12.56
C GLU A 150 0.12 -2.66 14.08
N GLY A 151 -1.13 -2.82 14.50
CA GLY A 151 -1.51 -2.85 15.92
C GLY A 151 -0.82 -4.00 16.68
N LEU A 152 -0.83 -5.20 16.10
CA LEU A 152 -0.12 -6.37 16.65
C LEU A 152 1.39 -6.11 16.73
N LYS A 153 1.98 -5.57 15.67
CA LYS A 153 3.41 -5.23 15.63
C LYS A 153 3.77 -4.23 16.74
N LYS A 154 2.98 -3.18 16.92
CA LYS A 154 3.18 -2.18 17.98
C LYS A 154 3.07 -2.80 19.38
N HIS A 155 2.07 -3.64 19.60
CA HIS A 155 1.88 -4.33 20.88
C HIS A 155 3.06 -5.27 21.22
N ILE A 156 3.50 -6.06 20.24
CA ILE A 156 4.68 -6.93 20.38
C ILE A 156 5.93 -6.08 20.67
N GLN A 157 6.13 -4.97 19.94
CA GLN A 157 7.27 -4.08 20.15
C GLN A 157 7.32 -3.44 21.54
N GLN A 158 6.15 -3.16 22.15
CA GLN A 158 6.06 -2.64 23.52
C GLN A 158 6.40 -3.70 24.58
N LYS A 159 6.02 -4.96 24.35
CA LYS A 159 6.26 -6.05 25.32
C LYS A 159 7.67 -6.64 25.23
N ILE A 160 8.35 -6.53 24.09
CA ILE A 160 9.74 -6.98 23.96
C ILE A 160 10.66 -6.00 24.70
N PRO A 161 11.39 -6.45 25.74
CA PRO A 161 12.36 -5.60 26.43
C PRO A 161 13.40 -5.05 25.44
N THR A 162 13.76 -3.78 25.58
CA THR A 162 14.79 -3.13 24.76
C THR A 162 16.11 -3.91 24.79
N SER A 163 16.45 -4.52 25.93
CA SER A 163 17.62 -5.38 26.09
C SER A 163 17.60 -6.62 25.19
N PHE A 164 16.43 -7.22 24.95
CA PHE A 164 16.28 -8.38 24.06
C PHE A 164 16.44 -7.97 22.58
N ARG A 165 15.98 -6.76 22.23
CA ARG A 165 16.17 -6.19 20.89
C ARG A 165 17.65 -5.90 20.61
N THR A 166 18.35 -5.30 21.57
CA THR A 166 19.81 -5.06 21.49
C THR A 166 20.57 -6.38 21.40
N TRP A 167 20.15 -7.39 22.16
CA TRP A 167 20.71 -8.73 22.12
C TRP A 167 20.57 -9.39 20.75
N LEU A 168 19.36 -9.39 20.15
CA LEU A 168 19.13 -9.88 18.80
C LEU A 168 19.98 -9.14 17.75
N LEU A 169 20.14 -7.83 17.89
CA LEU A 169 20.96 -7.02 16.99
C LEU A 169 22.44 -7.41 17.10
N LEU A 170 22.97 -7.56 18.32
CA LEU A 170 24.34 -8.02 18.57
C LEU A 170 24.57 -9.42 17.99
N CYS A 171 23.63 -10.35 18.19
CA CYS A 171 23.69 -11.68 17.60
C CYS A 171 23.67 -11.64 16.05
N SER A 172 22.87 -10.76 15.45
CA SER A 172 22.80 -10.59 13.99
C SER A 172 24.07 -10.01 13.38
N VAL A 173 24.85 -9.23 14.15
CA VAL A 173 26.12 -8.63 13.72
C VAL A 173 27.31 -9.56 14.03
N GLY A 174 27.05 -10.77 14.54
CA GLY A 174 28.09 -11.76 14.86
C GLY A 174 28.96 -11.38 16.06
N TRP A 175 28.49 -10.48 16.93
CA TRP A 175 29.20 -10.12 18.15
C TRP A 175 29.01 -11.22 19.20
N ASP A 176 30.12 -11.80 19.66
CA ASP A 176 30.14 -12.80 20.71
C ASP A 176 29.87 -12.16 22.09
N ILE A 177 28.66 -12.40 22.60
CA ILE A 177 28.12 -11.85 23.85
C ILE A 177 28.77 -12.42 25.11
N THR A 178 29.63 -13.44 25.00
CA THR A 178 30.35 -14.02 26.14
C THR A 178 31.27 -13.01 26.85
N ARG A 179 31.62 -11.90 26.18
CA ARG A 179 32.48 -10.84 26.76
C ARG A 179 31.76 -9.82 27.65
N LEU A 180 30.42 -9.76 27.63
CA LEU A 180 29.66 -8.77 28.44
C LEU A 180 29.27 -9.25 29.85
N SER A 181 29.45 -10.54 30.18
CA SER A 181 29.04 -11.08 31.48
C SER A 181 30.08 -10.95 32.59
N SER A 182 31.29 -10.46 32.30
CA SER A 182 32.30 -10.20 33.33
C SER A 182 32.11 -8.82 33.98
N HIS A 183 31.00 -8.64 34.71
CA HIS A 183 30.96 -7.64 35.79
C HIS A 183 31.21 -8.37 37.12
N PRO A 184 32.30 -8.08 37.84
CA PRO A 184 32.57 -8.70 39.13
C PRO A 184 31.54 -8.19 40.14
N LYS A 185 30.93 -9.13 40.88
CA LYS A 185 30.16 -8.81 42.09
C LYS A 185 31.09 -8.09 43.06
N GLY A 186 30.83 -6.80 43.32
CA GLY A 186 31.44 -6.12 44.46
C GLY A 186 31.81 -4.66 44.24
N LYS A 187 30.89 -3.76 44.61
CA LYS A 187 31.06 -2.65 45.55
C LYS A 187 29.99 -1.58 45.27
N MET A 188 28.98 -1.56 46.13
CA MET A 188 28.23 -0.33 46.40
C MET A 188 29.23 0.63 47.05
N VAL A 189 29.66 1.65 46.31
CA VAL A 189 30.32 2.82 46.91
C VAL A 189 29.33 3.96 46.82
N GLU A 190 28.78 4.24 48.00
CA GLU A 190 28.07 5.42 48.44
C GLU A 190 28.83 6.69 48.02
N LEU A 191 28.15 7.64 47.38
CA LEU A 191 28.63 9.01 47.20
C LEU A 191 27.45 9.97 47.32
N MET A 192 27.49 10.69 48.45
CA MET A 192 26.88 11.97 48.87
C MET A 192 25.83 12.62 47.96
#